data_AF-A0A0G0EHV9-F1
#
_entry.id   AF-A0A0G0EHV9-F1
#
_cell.length_a   1.000
_cell.length_b   1.000
_cell.length_c   1.000
_cell.angle_alpha   90.00
_cell.angle_beta   90.00
_cell.angle_gamma   90.00
#
_symmetry.space_group_name_H-M   'P 1'
#
loop_
_entity.id
_entity.type
_entity.pdbx_description
1 polymer ?
#
loop_
_entity_poly.entity_id
_entity_poly.type
_entity_poly.pdbx_seq_one_letter_code
_entity_poly.pdbx_strand_id
1 'polypeptide(L)'
;MLKAKKKIYKNGLRVVTIPMKDNPTVTVLVLVGTGSDYEPKEINGISHFLEHMCFKGTTKRPSVQVIAHELDSLGCQYNAFTGSEYTGYYAKGDSKNFKQMFDIVTDVYLNSTFPEAEMEKEKGVIVEEINMYEDMPASHVQDLFTEVLYGDQPAGRSTLGTKENIYKMVRDNFVSYKKIHYVAENTVVIVSGNTTSEEVYKEITKYFKDVPVNKSGKKPKTKDSQDKPNILIKYKETDQTHFVLGVRTFDLFDKRNTTLSMLAGVLGAGMSSRLFTKLREEMGVAYYVRA
;
A
#
# COMPACT_ATOMS: atom_id res chain seq x y z
N MET A 1 -5.58 18.52 -19.93
CA MET A 1 -5.66 17.74 -18.67
C MET A 1 -6.68 16.63 -18.83
N LEU A 2 -6.32 15.39 -18.48
CA LEU A 2 -7.27 14.29 -18.39
C LEU A 2 -8.33 14.62 -17.33
N LYS A 3 -9.61 14.44 -17.63
CA LYS A 3 -10.71 14.71 -16.68
C LYS A 3 -11.11 13.42 -15.98
N ALA A 4 -10.77 13.32 -14.70
CA ALA A 4 -11.31 12.27 -13.85
C ALA A 4 -12.80 12.51 -13.59
N LYS A 5 -13.62 11.45 -13.66
CA LYS A 5 -15.02 11.46 -13.22
C LYS A 5 -15.13 10.64 -11.94
N LYS A 6 -15.84 11.16 -10.95
CA LYS A 6 -16.10 10.48 -9.68
C LYS A 6 -17.60 10.18 -9.57
N LYS A 7 -17.93 8.94 -9.22
CA LYS A 7 -19.28 8.50 -8.87
C LYS A 7 -19.27 7.89 -7.48
N ILE A 8 -20.26 8.25 -6.67
CA ILE A 8 -20.47 7.67 -5.33
C ILE A 8 -21.80 6.94 -5.37
N TYR A 9 -21.79 5.65 -5.06
CA TYR A 9 -22.99 4.82 -4.98
C TYR A 9 -23.68 5.00 -3.63
N LYS A 10 -24.97 4.64 -3.53
CA LYS A 10 -25.76 4.81 -2.30
C LYS A 10 -25.18 4.08 -1.08
N ASN A 11 -24.48 2.96 -1.32
CA ASN A 11 -23.80 2.19 -0.28
C ASN A 11 -22.41 2.76 0.11
N GLY A 12 -22.03 3.93 -0.40
CA GLY A 12 -20.75 4.58 -0.11
C GLY A 12 -19.59 4.18 -1.03
N LEU A 13 -19.75 3.16 -1.89
CA LEU A 13 -18.72 2.77 -2.85
C LEU A 13 -18.34 3.93 -3.76
N ARG A 14 -17.05 4.23 -3.82
CA ARG A 14 -16.51 5.30 -4.65
C ARG A 14 -15.88 4.71 -5.91
N VAL A 15 -16.21 5.30 -7.05
CA VAL A 15 -15.65 4.92 -8.35
C VAL A 15 -15.04 6.14 -9.01
N VAL A 16 -13.80 6.02 -9.46
CA VAL A 16 -13.09 7.05 -10.22
C VAL A 16 -12.74 6.49 -11.58
N THR A 17 -13.17 7.18 -12.64
CA THR A 17 -12.84 6.81 -14.02
C THR A 17 -12.03 7.91 -14.68
N ILE A 18 -10.99 7.52 -15.42
CA ILE A 18 -10.14 8.43 -16.20
C ILE A 18 -10.05 7.87 -17.62
N PRO A 19 -11.07 8.11 -18.47
CA PRO A 19 -11.08 7.65 -19.87
C PRO A 19 -9.94 8.26 -20.69
N MET A 20 -9.22 7.42 -21.42
CA MET A 20 -8.11 7.78 -22.30
C MET A 20 -8.24 7.02 -23.63
N LYS A 21 -9.04 7.55 -24.56
CA LYS A 21 -9.45 6.86 -25.80
C LYS A 21 -8.28 6.30 -26.63
N ASP A 22 -7.16 7.03 -26.69
CA ASP A 22 -6.03 6.66 -27.55
C ASP A 22 -4.94 5.85 -26.83
N ASN A 23 -5.19 5.44 -25.58
CA ASN A 23 -4.26 4.60 -24.82
C ASN A 23 -4.48 3.12 -25.18
N PRO A 24 -3.46 2.34 -25.58
CA PRO A 24 -3.66 0.92 -25.86
C PRO A 24 -3.95 0.08 -24.60
N THR A 25 -3.81 0.67 -23.41
CA THR A 25 -3.93 -0.05 -22.13
C THR A 25 -5.06 0.47 -21.26
N VAL A 26 -5.45 -0.35 -20.28
CA VAL A 26 -6.30 0.02 -19.16
C VAL A 26 -5.72 -0.54 -17.87
N THR A 27 -5.83 0.23 -16.80
CA THR A 27 -5.51 -0.17 -15.43
C THR A 27 -6.80 -0.23 -14.62
N VAL A 28 -7.03 -1.34 -13.94
CA VAL A 28 -8.03 -1.50 -12.89
C VAL A 28 -7.30 -1.57 -11.56
N LEU A 29 -7.69 -0.70 -10.62
CA LEU A 29 -7.14 -0.63 -9.27
C LEU A 29 -8.30 -0.60 -8.27
N VAL A 30 -8.27 -1.49 -7.28
CA VAL A 30 -9.19 -1.47 -6.14
C VAL A 30 -8.39 -1.11 -4.90
N LEU A 31 -8.76 -0.01 -4.26
CA LEU A 31 -8.18 0.46 -3.00
C LEU A 31 -9.16 0.23 -1.86
N VAL A 32 -8.64 -0.12 -0.70
CA VAL A 32 -9.35 -0.11 0.58
C VAL A 32 -8.64 0.84 1.54
N GLY A 33 -9.40 1.65 2.28
CA GLY A 33 -8.88 2.53 3.32
C GLY A 33 -8.52 1.78 4.60
N THR A 34 -7.58 0.85 4.50
CA THR A 34 -6.99 0.14 5.64
C THR A 34 -5.54 -0.21 5.34
N GLY A 35 -4.72 -0.21 6.38
CA GLY A 35 -3.28 -0.48 6.33
C GLY A 35 -2.76 -0.65 7.76
N SER A 36 -1.45 -0.59 7.96
CA SER A 36 -0.86 -0.85 9.28
C SER A 36 -1.31 0.08 10.40
N ASP A 37 -1.74 1.31 10.08
CA ASP A 37 -2.28 2.25 11.06
C ASP A 37 -3.62 1.81 11.68
N TYR A 38 -4.30 0.84 11.09
CA TYR A 38 -5.61 0.34 11.55
C TYR A 38 -5.48 -0.87 12.47
N GLU A 39 -4.26 -1.38 12.65
CA GLU A 39 -4.03 -2.69 13.24
C GLU A 39 -3.90 -2.60 14.77
N PRO A 40 -4.58 -3.50 15.52
CA PRO A 40 -4.20 -3.81 16.88
C PRO A 40 -2.75 -4.30 16.94
N LYS A 41 -2.10 -4.11 18.09
CA LYS A 41 -0.70 -4.50 18.28
C LYS A 41 -0.50 -6.00 18.07
N GLU A 42 -1.47 -6.80 18.50
CA GLU A 42 -1.44 -8.26 18.55
C GLU A 42 -1.51 -8.91 17.16
N ILE A 43 -1.99 -8.17 16.16
CA ILE A 43 -2.09 -8.62 14.77
C ILE A 43 -1.41 -7.64 13.81
N ASN A 44 -0.48 -6.81 14.31
CA ASN A 44 0.27 -5.90 13.44
C ASN A 44 1.06 -6.71 12.39
N GLY A 45 0.97 -6.29 11.13
CA GLY A 45 1.39 -7.00 9.92
C GLY A 45 0.23 -7.62 9.13
N ILE A 46 -1.00 -7.63 9.68
CA ILE A 46 -2.13 -8.33 9.05
C ILE A 46 -2.57 -7.74 7.71
N SER A 47 -2.48 -6.42 7.48
CA SER A 47 -2.86 -5.82 6.20
C SER A 47 -1.93 -6.29 5.09
N HIS A 48 -0.63 -6.30 5.37
CA HIS A 48 0.40 -6.80 4.46
C HIS A 48 0.27 -8.30 4.24
N PHE A 49 0.07 -9.07 5.30
CA PHE A 49 -0.14 -10.51 5.17
C PHE A 49 -1.44 -10.83 4.39
N LEU A 50 -2.52 -10.08 4.63
CA LEU A 50 -3.77 -10.23 3.89
C LEU A 50 -3.58 -9.91 2.41
N GLU A 51 -2.77 -8.90 2.07
CA GLU A 51 -2.37 -8.60 0.69
C GLU A 51 -1.82 -9.84 -0.02
N HIS A 52 -0.83 -10.52 0.57
CA HIS A 52 -0.27 -11.76 0.04
C HIS A 52 -1.34 -12.86 -0.08
N MET A 53 -2.13 -13.03 0.99
CA MET A 53 -3.13 -14.09 1.08
C MET A 53 -4.28 -13.92 0.08
N CYS A 54 -4.56 -12.69 -0.38
CA CYS A 54 -5.58 -12.42 -1.38
C CYS A 54 -5.28 -13.08 -2.74
N PHE A 55 -4.00 -13.29 -3.08
CA PHE A 55 -3.61 -14.00 -4.30
C PHE A 55 -3.52 -15.51 -4.14
N LYS A 56 -3.74 -16.07 -2.94
CA LYS A 56 -3.57 -17.50 -2.68
C LYS A 56 -4.76 -18.36 -3.10
N GLY A 57 -5.90 -17.75 -3.38
CA GLY A 57 -7.05 -18.42 -3.96
C GLY A 57 -8.38 -17.77 -3.59
N THR A 58 -9.31 -17.79 -4.53
CA THR A 58 -10.68 -17.30 -4.40
C THR A 58 -11.67 -18.45 -4.61
N THR A 59 -12.96 -18.18 -4.40
CA THR A 59 -14.02 -19.16 -4.70
C THR A 59 -14.10 -19.53 -6.18
N LYS A 60 -13.71 -18.62 -7.09
CA LYS A 60 -13.75 -18.83 -8.54
C LYS A 60 -12.40 -19.31 -9.09
N ARG A 61 -11.30 -18.91 -8.46
CA ARG A 61 -9.91 -19.18 -8.86
C ARG A 61 -9.18 -19.82 -7.68
N PRO A 62 -9.24 -21.16 -7.54
CA PRO A 62 -8.94 -21.82 -6.28
C PRO A 62 -7.46 -21.82 -5.88
N SER A 63 -6.54 -21.33 -6.73
CA SER A 63 -5.11 -21.34 -6.44
C SER A 63 -4.37 -20.14 -7.05
N VAL A 64 -3.19 -19.86 -6.52
CA VAL A 64 -2.24 -18.86 -7.04
C VAL A 64 -1.99 -19.05 -8.53
N GLN A 65 -1.77 -20.30 -8.95
CA GLN A 65 -1.39 -20.64 -10.32
C GLN A 65 -2.51 -20.30 -11.31
N VAL A 66 -3.78 -20.49 -10.92
CA VAL A 66 -4.92 -20.13 -11.77
C VAL A 66 -5.01 -18.61 -11.93
N ILE A 67 -4.86 -17.85 -10.84
CA ILE A 67 -4.91 -16.39 -10.87
C ILE A 67 -3.76 -15.84 -11.73
N ALA A 68 -2.53 -16.29 -11.47
CA ALA A 68 -1.34 -15.88 -12.21
C ALA A 68 -1.44 -16.24 -13.69
N HIS A 69 -1.83 -17.48 -14.02
CA HIS A 69 -1.95 -17.93 -15.41
C HIS A 69 -2.99 -17.12 -16.20
N GLU A 70 -4.14 -16.79 -15.60
CA GLU A 70 -5.13 -15.94 -16.26
C GLU A 70 -4.57 -14.54 -16.52
N LEU A 71 -3.88 -13.91 -15.57
CA LEU A 71 -3.31 -12.56 -15.74
C LEU A 71 -2.14 -12.55 -16.74
N ASP A 72 -1.26 -13.55 -16.67
CA ASP A 72 -0.11 -13.70 -17.55
C ASP A 72 -0.54 -13.94 -19.00
N SER A 73 -1.58 -14.75 -19.21
CA SER A 73 -2.16 -15.02 -20.54
C SER A 73 -2.76 -13.78 -21.19
N LEU A 74 -3.12 -12.76 -20.40
CA LEU A 74 -3.60 -11.46 -20.88
C LEU A 74 -2.48 -10.45 -21.11
N GLY A 75 -1.23 -10.81 -20.78
CA GLY A 75 -0.08 -9.92 -20.80
C GLY A 75 -0.17 -8.81 -19.75
N CYS A 76 -0.81 -9.08 -18.60
CA CYS A 76 -1.01 -8.08 -17.57
C CYS A 76 0.26 -7.83 -16.75
N GLN A 77 0.50 -6.56 -16.39
CA GLN A 77 1.25 -6.21 -15.19
C GLN A 77 0.27 -6.11 -14.04
N TYR A 78 0.46 -6.91 -13.00
CA TYR A 78 -0.41 -6.93 -11.83
C TYR A 78 0.43 -6.98 -10.57
N ASN A 79 -0.10 -6.39 -9.51
CA ASN A 79 0.47 -6.51 -8.18
C ASN A 79 -0.56 -6.05 -7.14
N ALA A 80 -0.16 -6.12 -5.88
CA ALA A 80 -0.76 -5.37 -4.81
C ALA A 80 0.31 -4.59 -4.04
N PHE A 81 -0.15 -3.78 -3.09
CA PHE A 81 0.70 -3.06 -2.17
C PHE A 81 -0.08 -2.68 -0.92
N THR A 82 0.63 -2.61 0.19
CA THR A 82 0.11 -2.18 1.48
C THR A 82 0.90 -0.98 1.98
N GLY A 83 0.19 0.10 2.29
CA GLY A 83 0.72 1.25 3.01
C GLY A 83 0.20 1.30 4.44
N SER A 84 0.51 2.39 5.14
CA SER A 84 0.01 2.62 6.50
C SER A 84 -1.50 2.85 6.53
N GLU A 85 -2.06 3.54 5.53
CA GLU A 85 -3.48 3.93 5.54
C GLU A 85 -4.35 3.26 4.47
N TYR A 86 -3.74 2.56 3.51
CA TYR A 86 -4.47 1.95 2.40
C TYR A 86 -3.77 0.71 1.85
N THR A 87 -4.56 -0.19 1.27
CA THR A 87 -4.08 -1.39 0.57
C THR A 87 -4.71 -1.39 -0.82
N GLY A 88 -3.93 -1.76 -1.85
CA GLY A 88 -4.33 -1.71 -3.24
C GLY A 88 -4.07 -2.99 -4.00
N TYR A 89 -4.97 -3.36 -4.90
CA TYR A 89 -4.85 -4.51 -5.80
C TYR A 89 -5.11 -4.03 -7.23
N TYR A 90 -4.22 -4.33 -8.16
CA TYR A 90 -4.36 -3.84 -9.52
C TYR A 90 -3.91 -4.83 -10.60
N ALA A 91 -4.47 -4.62 -11.78
CA ALA A 91 -3.97 -5.17 -13.03
C ALA A 91 -4.00 -4.08 -14.11
N LYS A 92 -2.96 -4.08 -14.95
CA LYS A 92 -2.79 -3.22 -16.11
C LYS A 92 -2.49 -4.09 -17.32
N GLY A 93 -3.18 -3.88 -18.42
CA GLY A 93 -2.95 -4.65 -19.65
C GLY A 93 -3.63 -4.02 -20.85
N ASP A 94 -3.68 -4.75 -21.95
CA ASP A 94 -4.39 -4.37 -23.19
C ASP A 94 -5.86 -4.04 -22.89
N SER A 95 -6.36 -2.92 -23.42
CA SER A 95 -7.72 -2.45 -23.15
C SER A 95 -8.80 -3.43 -23.61
N LYS A 96 -8.53 -4.28 -24.62
CA LYS A 96 -9.47 -5.33 -25.07
C LYS A 96 -9.81 -6.34 -23.96
N ASN A 97 -8.90 -6.50 -22.99
CA ASN A 97 -9.03 -7.44 -21.88
C ASN A 97 -9.65 -6.80 -20.63
N PHE A 98 -10.13 -5.55 -20.71
CA PHE A 98 -10.69 -4.77 -19.58
C PHE A 98 -11.62 -5.59 -18.68
N LYS A 99 -12.63 -6.24 -19.26
CA LYS A 99 -13.66 -6.96 -18.49
C LYS A 99 -13.09 -8.16 -17.74
N GLN A 100 -12.13 -8.86 -18.33
CA GLN A 100 -11.49 -10.01 -17.71
C GLN A 100 -10.54 -9.57 -16.60
N MET A 101 -9.74 -8.51 -16.82
CA MET A 101 -8.92 -7.92 -15.75
C MET A 101 -9.78 -7.43 -14.58
N PHE A 102 -10.90 -6.77 -14.86
CA PHE A 102 -11.82 -6.29 -13.84
C PHE A 102 -12.41 -7.45 -13.03
N ASP A 103 -12.84 -8.53 -13.68
CA ASP A 103 -13.30 -9.75 -13.04
C ASP A 103 -12.23 -10.39 -12.13
N ILE A 104 -10.99 -10.50 -12.60
CA ILE A 104 -9.90 -11.09 -11.81
C ILE A 104 -9.60 -10.24 -10.57
N VAL A 105 -9.37 -8.93 -10.74
CA VAL A 105 -9.00 -8.03 -9.64
C VAL A 105 -10.12 -7.96 -8.60
N THR A 106 -11.37 -7.88 -9.04
CA THR A 106 -12.51 -7.83 -8.09
C THR A 106 -12.75 -9.16 -7.39
N ASP A 107 -12.50 -10.29 -8.04
CA ASP A 107 -12.60 -11.60 -7.41
C ASP A 107 -11.51 -11.81 -6.34
N VAL A 108 -10.26 -11.42 -6.61
CA VAL A 108 -9.17 -11.40 -5.62
C VAL A 108 -9.56 -10.51 -4.42
N TYR A 109 -10.06 -9.31 -4.67
CA TYR A 109 -10.44 -8.38 -3.62
C TYR A 109 -11.65 -8.86 -2.79
N LEU A 110 -12.70 -9.39 -3.44
CA LEU A 110 -13.98 -9.70 -2.79
C LEU A 110 -14.04 -11.12 -2.24
N ASN A 111 -13.50 -12.12 -2.94
CA ASN A 111 -13.84 -13.53 -2.74
C ASN A 111 -12.66 -14.43 -2.35
N SER A 112 -11.57 -13.85 -1.85
CA SER A 112 -10.43 -14.60 -1.31
C SER A 112 -10.84 -15.54 -0.17
N THR A 113 -10.34 -16.77 -0.21
CA THR A 113 -10.75 -17.88 0.70
C THR A 113 -9.78 -18.11 1.85
N PHE A 114 -8.56 -17.60 1.73
CA PHE A 114 -7.45 -17.73 2.68
C PHE A 114 -7.15 -19.19 3.04
N PRO A 115 -6.62 -20.01 2.10
CA PRO A 115 -6.31 -21.41 2.37
C PRO A 115 -5.22 -21.53 3.46
N GLU A 116 -5.48 -22.33 4.50
CA GLU A 116 -4.55 -22.47 5.65
C GLU A 116 -3.19 -23.03 5.24
N ALA A 117 -3.17 -24.00 4.31
CA ALA A 117 -1.93 -24.58 3.81
C ALA A 117 -1.05 -23.54 3.08
N GLU A 118 -1.65 -22.54 2.43
CA GLU A 118 -0.90 -21.45 1.80
C GLU A 118 -0.46 -20.41 2.85
N MET A 119 -1.28 -20.17 3.87
CA MET A 119 -0.94 -19.29 4.98
C MET A 119 0.31 -19.74 5.73
N GLU A 120 0.42 -21.02 6.06
CA GLU A 120 1.58 -21.55 6.77
C GLU A 120 2.88 -21.42 5.96
N LYS A 121 2.81 -21.57 4.63
CA LYS A 121 3.95 -21.31 3.75
C LYS A 121 4.30 -19.83 3.72
N GLU A 122 3.30 -18.97 3.62
CA GLU A 122 3.48 -17.54 3.44
C GLU A 122 4.07 -16.85 4.68
N LYS A 123 3.86 -17.41 5.88
CA LYS A 123 4.55 -16.95 7.11
C LYS A 123 6.05 -16.90 6.92
N GLY A 124 6.64 -17.94 6.31
CA GLY A 124 8.07 -17.99 6.02
C GLY A 124 8.49 -16.92 5.01
N VAL A 125 7.71 -16.74 3.94
CA VAL A 125 7.97 -15.73 2.89
C VAL A 125 8.01 -14.32 3.49
N ILE A 126 7.03 -13.97 4.32
CA ILE A 126 6.96 -12.64 4.95
C ILE A 126 8.10 -12.44 5.96
N VAL A 127 8.49 -13.49 6.69
CA VAL A 127 9.64 -13.41 7.60
C VAL A 127 10.93 -13.16 6.84
N GLU A 128 11.13 -13.78 5.68
CA GLU A 128 12.28 -13.49 4.81
C GLU A 128 12.21 -12.10 4.20
N GLU A 129 11.02 -11.57 3.91
CA GLU A 129 10.87 -10.18 3.49
C GLU A 129 11.25 -9.21 4.62
N ILE A 130 10.86 -9.48 5.86
CA ILE A 130 11.32 -8.72 7.03
C ILE A 130 12.85 -8.76 7.11
N ASN A 131 13.47 -9.95 6.98
CA ASN A 131 14.93 -10.09 6.98
C ASN A 131 15.57 -9.27 5.86
N MET A 132 15.02 -9.34 4.63
CA MET A 132 15.51 -8.60 3.48
C MET A 132 15.54 -7.09 3.76
N TYR A 133 14.47 -6.53 4.33
CA TYR A 133 14.44 -5.11 4.69
C TYR A 133 15.42 -4.79 5.83
N GLU A 134 15.55 -5.67 6.83
CA GLU A 134 16.59 -5.53 7.88
C GLU A 134 18.01 -5.54 7.30
N ASP A 135 18.23 -6.24 6.18
CA ASP A 135 19.47 -6.31 5.41
C ASP A 135 19.62 -5.21 4.34
N MET A 136 18.67 -4.28 4.27
CA MET A 136 18.73 -3.07 3.45
C MET A 136 18.80 -1.80 4.32
N PRO A 137 19.96 -1.47 4.95
CA PRO A 137 20.10 -0.34 5.87
C PRO A 137 19.61 1.02 5.34
N ALA A 138 19.78 1.27 4.04
CA ALA A 138 19.33 2.50 3.39
C ALA A 138 17.79 2.65 3.37
N SER A 139 17.06 1.54 3.38
CA SER A 139 15.60 1.50 3.50
C SER A 139 15.18 1.44 4.97
N HIS A 140 15.78 0.52 5.74
CA HIS A 140 15.46 0.26 7.15
C HIS A 140 15.57 1.50 8.04
N VAL A 141 16.48 2.43 7.73
CA VAL A 141 16.61 3.70 8.47
C VAL A 141 15.33 4.54 8.45
N GLN A 142 14.48 4.43 7.42
CA GLN A 142 13.19 5.13 7.34
C GLN A 142 12.14 4.52 8.29
N ASP A 143 12.18 3.21 8.48
CA ASP A 143 11.32 2.52 9.44
C ASP A 143 11.71 2.92 10.87
N LEU A 144 13.01 2.93 11.17
CA LEU A 144 13.55 3.42 12.45
C LEU A 144 13.20 4.88 12.71
N PHE A 145 13.21 5.72 11.67
CA PHE A 145 12.82 7.12 11.79
C PHE A 145 11.34 7.25 12.16
N THR A 146 10.47 6.44 11.56
CA THR A 146 9.04 6.40 11.89
C THR A 146 8.80 5.91 13.33
N GLU A 147 9.55 4.90 13.77
CA GLU A 147 9.54 4.41 15.16
C GLU A 147 9.95 5.51 16.15
N VAL A 148 11.01 6.28 15.86
CA VAL A 148 11.43 7.41 16.69
C VAL A 148 10.36 8.49 16.81
N LEU A 149 9.63 8.75 15.73
CA LEU A 149 8.61 9.79 15.70
C LEU A 149 7.37 9.38 16.51
N TYR A 150 6.91 8.15 16.36
CA TYR A 150 5.59 7.78 16.89
C TYR A 150 5.64 6.74 18.03
N GLY A 151 6.74 6.02 18.22
CA GLY A 151 6.86 4.99 19.24
C GLY A 151 5.86 3.84 19.06
N ASP A 152 5.49 3.18 20.16
CA ASP A 152 4.56 2.03 20.12
C ASP A 152 3.09 2.45 19.98
N GLN A 153 2.74 2.89 18.77
CA GLN A 153 1.37 3.13 18.32
C GLN A 153 1.26 2.76 16.84
N PRO A 154 0.05 2.60 16.26
CA PRO A 154 -0.09 2.17 14.86
C PRO A 154 0.78 2.96 13.87
N ALA A 155 0.80 4.29 13.98
CA ALA A 155 1.61 5.17 13.14
C ALA A 155 3.14 4.99 13.26
N GLY A 156 3.63 4.31 14.30
CA GLY A 156 5.04 4.01 14.53
C GLY A 156 5.43 2.55 14.32
N ARG A 157 4.47 1.68 14.00
CA ARG A 157 4.71 0.25 13.81
C ARG A 157 5.02 -0.04 12.35
N SER A 158 5.87 -1.03 12.12
CA SER A 158 6.18 -1.50 10.77
C SER A 158 4.93 -2.02 10.07
N THR A 159 4.83 -1.75 8.77
CA THR A 159 3.79 -2.31 7.90
C THR A 159 3.88 -3.83 7.77
N LEU A 160 5.10 -4.38 7.85
CA LEU A 160 5.35 -5.82 7.78
C LEU A 160 4.98 -6.53 9.10
N GLY A 161 4.84 -5.78 10.20
CA GLY A 161 4.65 -6.34 11.53
C GLY A 161 5.93 -6.92 12.13
N THR A 162 5.75 -7.78 13.14
CA THR A 162 6.85 -8.50 13.80
C THR A 162 6.82 -9.97 13.41
N LYS A 163 7.99 -10.62 13.36
CA LYS A 163 8.10 -12.07 13.09
C LYS A 163 7.22 -12.88 14.06
N GLU A 164 7.15 -12.47 15.32
CA GLU A 164 6.29 -13.08 16.34
C GLU A 164 4.80 -13.01 15.97
N ASN A 165 4.30 -11.84 15.57
CA ASN A 165 2.91 -11.68 15.16
C ASN A 165 2.61 -12.52 13.91
N ILE A 166 3.48 -12.48 12.90
CA ILE A 166 3.31 -13.23 11.64
C ILE A 166 3.13 -14.73 11.93
N TYR A 167 3.96 -15.32 12.79
CA TYR A 167 3.83 -16.73 13.12
C TYR A 167 2.56 -17.07 13.93
N LYS A 168 2.07 -16.13 14.75
CA LYS A 168 0.87 -16.32 15.59
C LYS A 168 -0.45 -16.12 14.84
N MET A 169 -0.46 -15.39 13.72
CA MET A 169 -1.69 -15.14 12.97
C MET A 169 -2.31 -16.45 12.46
N VAL A 170 -3.64 -16.52 12.55
CA VAL A 170 -4.47 -17.62 12.07
C VAL A 170 -5.55 -17.10 11.14
N ARG A 171 -6.15 -18.01 10.35
CA ARG A 171 -7.15 -17.69 9.33
C ARG A 171 -8.28 -16.78 9.81
N ASP A 172 -8.77 -17.00 11.01
CA ASP A 172 -9.86 -16.20 11.57
C ASP A 172 -9.48 -14.72 11.75
N ASN A 173 -8.20 -14.40 11.99
CA ASN A 173 -7.75 -13.00 12.03
C ASN A 173 -8.03 -12.31 10.68
N PHE A 174 -7.69 -12.95 9.55
CA PHE A 174 -7.87 -12.40 8.20
C PHE A 174 -9.33 -12.24 7.82
N VAL A 175 -10.15 -13.28 8.10
CA VAL A 175 -11.59 -13.24 7.86
C VAL A 175 -12.23 -12.11 8.65
N SER A 176 -11.85 -11.94 9.92
CA SER A 176 -12.39 -10.90 10.80
C SER A 176 -11.95 -9.51 10.37
N TYR A 177 -10.66 -9.32 10.06
CA TYR A 177 -10.11 -8.05 9.60
C TYR A 177 -10.73 -7.62 8.27
N LYS A 178 -10.83 -8.54 7.30
CA LYS A 178 -11.51 -8.29 6.03
C LYS A 178 -12.98 -7.88 6.23
N LYS A 179 -13.71 -8.58 7.10
CA LYS A 179 -15.11 -8.26 7.42
C LYS A 179 -15.29 -6.85 8.00
N ILE A 180 -14.32 -6.36 8.77
CA ILE A 180 -14.35 -5.02 9.38
C ILE A 180 -13.98 -3.92 8.37
N HIS A 181 -12.98 -4.14 7.53
CA HIS A 181 -12.37 -3.07 6.74
C HIS A 181 -12.75 -3.07 5.25
N TYR A 182 -13.06 -4.23 4.66
CA TYR A 182 -13.33 -4.39 3.22
C TYR A 182 -14.83 -4.27 2.96
N VAL A 183 -15.32 -3.05 3.16
CA VAL A 183 -16.73 -2.66 3.03
C VAL A 183 -16.87 -1.55 1.99
N ALA A 184 -18.05 -1.44 1.39
CA ALA A 184 -18.37 -0.53 0.30
C ALA A 184 -17.88 0.91 0.55
N GLU A 185 -18.21 1.49 1.70
CA GLU A 185 -17.85 2.88 2.04
C GLU A 185 -16.34 3.11 2.13
N ASN A 186 -15.58 2.05 2.45
CA ASN A 186 -14.13 2.08 2.58
C ASN A 186 -13.38 1.67 1.30
N THR A 187 -14.11 1.30 0.25
CA THR A 187 -13.54 0.89 -1.04
C THR A 187 -13.58 2.03 -2.06
N VAL A 188 -12.49 2.16 -2.83
CA VAL A 188 -12.44 3.00 -4.02
C VAL A 188 -11.99 2.15 -5.21
N VAL A 189 -12.79 2.10 -6.27
CA VAL A 189 -12.39 1.48 -7.53
C VAL A 189 -11.97 2.55 -8.51
N ILE A 190 -10.76 2.43 -9.04
CA ILE A 190 -10.14 3.36 -9.98
C ILE A 190 -9.91 2.63 -11.29
N VAL A 191 -10.43 3.18 -12.39
CA VAL A 191 -10.16 2.65 -13.73
C VAL A 191 -9.65 3.78 -14.62
N SER A 192 -8.47 3.59 -15.20
CA SER A 192 -7.83 4.57 -16.08
C SER A 192 -7.33 3.90 -17.35
N GLY A 193 -7.54 4.52 -18.50
CA GLY A 193 -7.12 3.99 -19.80
C GLY A 193 -8.25 3.99 -20.82
N ASN A 194 -8.10 3.18 -21.88
CA ASN A 194 -9.06 3.14 -22.98
C ASN A 194 -10.31 2.33 -22.63
N THR A 195 -11.20 2.99 -21.91
CA THR A 195 -12.53 2.51 -21.54
C THR A 195 -13.46 3.71 -21.37
N THR A 196 -14.78 3.47 -21.44
CA THR A 196 -15.79 4.47 -21.11
C THR A 196 -16.20 4.40 -19.64
N SER A 197 -16.73 5.49 -19.09
CA SER A 197 -17.21 5.46 -17.70
C SER A 197 -18.44 4.56 -17.55
N GLU A 198 -19.24 4.49 -18.60
CA GLU A 198 -20.46 3.70 -18.70
C GLU A 198 -20.16 2.19 -18.68
N GLU A 199 -19.10 1.74 -19.37
CA GLU A 199 -18.61 0.37 -19.27
C GLU A 199 -18.13 0.04 -17.85
N VAL A 200 -17.33 0.92 -17.25
CA VAL A 200 -16.87 0.72 -15.86
C VAL A 200 -18.04 0.62 -14.90
N TYR A 201 -19.05 1.49 -15.01
CA TYR A 201 -20.22 1.45 -14.13
C TYR A 201 -21.05 0.16 -14.30
N LYS A 202 -21.09 -0.43 -15.49
CA LYS A 202 -21.73 -1.74 -15.72
C LYS A 202 -20.99 -2.84 -14.96
N GLU A 203 -19.67 -2.91 -15.07
CA GLU A 203 -18.87 -3.92 -14.35
C GLU A 203 -18.93 -3.70 -12.82
N ILE A 204 -18.90 -2.45 -12.35
CA ILE A 204 -19.10 -2.14 -10.92
C ILE A 204 -20.44 -2.70 -10.42
N THR A 205 -21.52 -2.45 -11.14
CA THR A 205 -22.87 -2.90 -10.75
C THR A 205 -22.96 -4.43 -10.73
N LYS A 206 -22.21 -5.10 -11.62
CA LYS A 206 -22.15 -6.56 -11.70
C LYS A 206 -21.37 -7.18 -10.54
N TYR A 207 -20.17 -6.70 -10.23
CA TYR A 207 -19.27 -7.37 -9.29
C TYR A 207 -19.41 -6.86 -7.85
N PHE A 208 -19.73 -5.59 -7.64
CA PHE A 208 -19.89 -5.00 -6.30
C PHE A 208 -21.34 -4.96 -5.81
N LYS A 209 -22.26 -5.74 -6.41
CA LYS A 209 -23.67 -5.78 -5.96
C LYS A 209 -23.84 -6.24 -4.51
N ASP A 210 -23.02 -7.22 -4.10
CA ASP A 210 -23.12 -7.91 -2.81
C ASP A 210 -21.96 -7.52 -1.87
N VAL A 211 -21.27 -6.41 -2.17
CA VAL A 211 -20.19 -5.91 -1.30
C VAL A 211 -20.76 -5.56 0.09
N PRO A 212 -20.07 -5.94 1.19
CA PRO A 212 -20.54 -5.61 2.54
C PRO A 212 -20.78 -4.10 2.73
N VAL A 213 -21.90 -3.73 3.32
CA VAL A 213 -22.32 -2.32 3.52
C VAL A 213 -22.25 -1.88 4.99
N ASN A 214 -21.49 -2.61 5.80
CA ASN A 214 -21.27 -2.26 7.21
C ASN A 214 -20.40 -1.02 7.33
N LYS A 215 -20.42 -0.39 8.50
CA LYS A 215 -19.46 0.68 8.81
C LYS A 215 -18.05 0.13 8.89
N SER A 216 -17.08 0.82 8.32
CA SER A 216 -15.69 0.40 8.36
C SER A 216 -15.07 0.59 9.73
N GLY A 217 -14.09 -0.27 10.04
CA GLY A 217 -13.19 -0.06 11.17
C GLY A 217 -12.48 1.29 11.05
N LYS A 218 -12.36 2.00 12.17
CA LYS A 218 -11.74 3.33 12.20
C LYS A 218 -10.27 3.24 12.57
N LYS A 219 -9.46 4.06 11.91
CA LYS A 219 -8.07 4.32 12.33
C LYS A 219 -8.06 4.94 13.73
N PRO A 220 -7.27 4.41 14.69
CA PRO A 220 -6.97 5.11 15.92
C PRO A 220 -6.35 6.48 15.62
N LYS A 221 -6.64 7.49 16.46
CA LYS A 221 -6.00 8.79 16.33
C LYS A 221 -4.51 8.66 16.67
N THR A 222 -3.65 9.11 15.77
CA THR A 222 -2.22 9.27 16.04
C THR A 222 -2.03 10.27 17.17
N LYS A 223 -1.25 9.88 18.18
CA LYS A 223 -0.84 10.76 19.27
C LYS A 223 0.54 11.32 18.91
N ASP A 224 0.59 12.63 18.71
CA ASP A 224 1.86 13.35 18.61
C ASP A 224 2.18 13.96 19.97
N SER A 225 3.22 13.44 20.63
CA SER A 225 3.64 13.86 21.96
C SER A 225 5.12 14.22 22.01
N GLN A 226 5.76 14.49 20.87
CA GLN A 226 7.17 14.84 20.86
C GLN A 226 7.37 16.27 21.38
N ASP A 227 7.97 16.40 22.56
CA ASP A 227 8.24 17.66 23.24
C ASP A 227 9.73 18.06 23.23
N LYS A 228 10.61 17.15 22.83
CA LYS A 228 12.06 17.34 22.72
C LYS A 228 12.67 16.54 21.55
N PRO A 229 13.91 16.82 21.13
CA PRO A 229 14.61 16.00 20.16
C PRO A 229 14.73 14.55 20.64
N ASN A 230 14.57 13.59 19.72
CA ASN A 230 14.70 12.17 19.99
C ASN A 230 15.66 11.53 18.98
N ILE A 231 16.38 10.49 19.42
CA ILE A 231 17.39 9.78 18.63
C ILE A 231 17.25 8.29 18.89
N LEU A 232 17.29 7.48 17.83
CA LEU A 232 17.46 6.04 17.89
C LEU A 232 18.67 5.67 17.05
N ILE A 233 19.57 4.90 17.64
CA ILE A 233 20.77 4.39 16.99
C ILE A 233 20.65 2.87 16.97
N LYS A 234 20.58 2.29 15.77
CA LYS A 234 20.66 0.84 15.58
C LYS A 234 22.03 0.50 15.00
N TYR A 235 22.82 -0.22 15.78
CA TYR A 235 24.11 -0.73 15.33
C TYR A 235 23.91 -1.97 14.47
N LYS A 236 24.62 -2.02 13.33
CA LYS A 236 24.72 -3.19 12.46
C LYS A 236 26.13 -3.19 11.85
N GLU A 237 26.67 -4.39 11.62
CA GLU A 237 27.97 -4.55 10.98
C GLU A 237 27.83 -4.26 9.47
N THR A 238 28.13 -3.02 9.07
CA THR A 238 28.03 -2.53 7.69
C THR A 238 29.16 -1.55 7.39
N ASP A 239 29.58 -1.44 6.12
CA ASP A 239 30.65 -0.53 5.71
C ASP A 239 30.20 0.95 5.64
N GLN A 240 28.90 1.21 5.71
CA GLN A 240 28.30 2.53 5.58
C GLN A 240 27.38 2.85 6.75
N THR A 241 27.30 4.14 7.10
CA THR A 241 26.32 4.67 8.05
C THR A 241 25.18 5.34 7.29
N HIS A 242 23.95 5.03 7.69
CA HIS A 242 22.73 5.65 7.18
C HIS A 242 22.08 6.46 8.30
N PHE A 243 21.73 7.71 8.04
CA PHE A 243 21.05 8.54 9.02
C PHE A 243 19.91 9.33 8.38
N VAL A 244 18.88 9.58 9.18
CA VAL A 244 17.74 10.44 8.81
C VAL A 244 17.63 11.52 9.88
N LEU A 245 17.58 12.77 9.44
CA LEU A 245 17.26 13.92 10.28
C LEU A 245 15.95 14.51 9.77
N GLY A 246 14.98 14.68 10.65
CA GLY A 246 13.71 15.30 10.31
C GLY A 246 13.13 16.12 11.45
N VAL A 247 12.16 16.94 11.08
CA VAL A 247 11.42 17.83 12.00
C VAL A 247 9.93 17.66 11.76
N ARG A 248 9.11 17.95 12.77
CA ARG A 248 7.65 18.00 12.61
C ARG A 248 7.28 19.15 11.69
N THR A 249 6.36 18.89 10.76
CA THR A 249 5.88 19.88 9.80
C THR A 249 4.36 20.01 9.87
N PHE A 250 3.68 19.93 8.73
CA PHE A 250 2.24 20.12 8.62
C PHE A 250 1.56 18.81 8.22
N ASP A 251 0.25 18.72 8.47
CA ASP A 251 -0.53 17.59 7.96
C ASP A 251 -0.60 17.61 6.43
N LEU A 252 -1.02 16.49 5.83
CA LEU A 252 -1.08 16.28 4.38
C LEU A 252 -1.87 17.36 3.61
N PHE A 253 -2.87 17.98 4.24
CA PHE A 253 -3.79 18.93 3.60
C PHE A 253 -3.40 20.40 3.82
N ASP A 254 -2.34 20.66 4.58
CA ASP A 254 -1.88 22.02 4.80
C ASP A 254 -1.36 22.66 3.50
N LYS A 255 -1.85 23.87 3.21
CA LYS A 255 -1.44 24.65 2.02
C LYS A 255 0.06 24.93 1.95
N ARG A 256 0.76 24.90 3.09
CA ARG A 256 2.22 25.13 3.18
C ARG A 256 3.04 23.94 2.68
N ASN A 257 2.43 22.78 2.43
CA ASN A 257 3.12 21.63 1.85
C ASN A 257 3.74 21.96 0.48
N THR A 258 3.11 22.81 -0.34
CA THR A 258 3.73 23.29 -1.59
C THR A 258 5.06 24.01 -1.34
N THR A 259 5.11 24.87 -0.32
CA THR A 259 6.35 25.56 0.07
C THR A 259 7.39 24.57 0.61
N LEU A 260 6.99 23.59 1.42
CA LEU A 260 7.89 22.54 1.91
C LEU A 260 8.46 21.70 0.77
N SER A 261 7.66 21.31 -0.23
CA SER A 261 8.14 20.57 -1.41
C SER A 261 9.16 21.37 -2.20
N MET A 262 8.95 22.69 -2.36
CA MET A 262 9.96 23.55 -3.00
C MET A 262 11.26 23.62 -2.18
N LEU A 263 11.15 23.73 -0.85
CA LEU A 263 12.31 23.74 0.04
C LEU A 263 13.10 22.43 -0.04
N ALA A 264 12.42 21.27 0.02
CA ALA A 264 13.02 19.96 -0.18
C ALA A 264 13.73 19.87 -1.54
N GLY A 265 13.11 20.42 -2.58
CA GLY A 265 13.72 20.55 -3.92
C GLY A 265 15.06 21.30 -3.91
N VAL A 266 15.10 22.48 -3.31
CA VAL A 266 16.32 23.30 -3.20
C VAL A 266 17.40 22.60 -2.36
N LEU A 267 17.00 21.86 -1.32
CA LEU A 267 17.93 21.20 -0.41
C LEU A 267 18.52 19.91 -1.00
N GLY A 268 17.71 19.04 -1.58
CA GLY A 268 18.12 17.67 -1.91
C GLY A 268 17.63 17.09 -3.25
N ALA A 269 16.92 17.83 -4.10
CA ALA A 269 16.49 17.29 -5.39
C ALA A 269 17.59 17.36 -6.45
N GLY A 270 18.26 16.23 -6.65
CA GLY A 270 19.24 16.04 -7.72
C GLY A 270 20.58 16.72 -7.47
N MET A 271 21.44 16.71 -8.49
CA MET A 271 22.86 17.08 -8.36
C MET A 271 23.10 18.59 -8.17
N SER A 272 22.16 19.44 -8.58
CA SER A 272 22.24 20.89 -8.42
C SER A 272 21.70 21.40 -7.08
N SER A 273 21.31 20.49 -6.18
CA SER A 273 20.75 20.84 -4.87
C SER A 273 21.85 21.19 -3.86
N ARG A 274 21.51 22.02 -2.86
CA ARG A 274 22.50 22.56 -1.92
C ARG A 274 23.23 21.47 -1.14
N LEU A 275 22.52 20.45 -0.67
CA LEU A 275 23.12 19.36 0.10
C LEU A 275 23.99 18.47 -0.77
N PHE A 276 23.59 18.21 -2.04
CA PHE A 276 24.42 17.45 -2.96
C PHE A 276 25.74 18.18 -3.23
N THR A 277 25.68 19.47 -3.59
CA THR A 277 26.87 20.28 -3.85
C THR A 277 27.79 20.33 -2.63
N LYS A 278 27.27 20.60 -1.42
CA LYS A 278 28.11 20.70 -0.23
C LYS A 278 28.63 19.36 0.26
N LEU A 279 27.76 18.40 0.53
CA LEU A 279 28.16 17.16 1.22
C LEU A 279 28.85 16.16 0.29
N ARG A 280 28.43 16.08 -0.97
CA ARG A 280 28.98 15.11 -1.92
C ARG A 280 30.11 15.70 -2.78
N GLU A 281 29.87 16.82 -3.46
CA GLU A 281 30.85 17.36 -4.41
C GLU A 281 32.01 18.09 -3.72
N GLU A 282 31.73 19.01 -2.80
CA GLU A 282 32.77 19.82 -2.15
C GLU A 282 33.46 19.09 -0.99
N MET A 283 32.70 18.42 -0.13
CA MET A 283 33.23 17.79 1.10
C MET A 283 33.59 16.31 0.94
N GLY A 284 32.98 15.59 -0.01
CA GLY A 284 33.20 14.15 -0.17
C GLY A 284 32.76 13.28 1.02
N VAL A 285 31.85 13.78 1.88
CA VAL A 285 31.44 13.09 3.12
C VAL A 285 30.21 12.19 2.97
N ALA A 286 29.55 12.22 1.82
CA ALA A 286 28.36 11.41 1.56
C ALA A 286 28.33 10.88 0.12
N TYR A 287 27.99 9.60 -0.04
CA TYR A 287 27.76 8.99 -1.36
C TYR A 287 26.44 9.45 -2.00
N TYR A 288 25.41 9.71 -1.18
CA TYR A 288 24.12 10.21 -1.62
C TYR A 288 23.47 11.06 -0.53
N VAL A 289 22.64 12.02 -0.93
CA VAL A 289 21.87 12.88 -0.03
C VAL A 289 20.50 13.16 -0.66
N ARG A 290 19.46 13.26 0.18
CA ARG A 290 18.07 13.57 -0.20
C ARG A 290 17.43 14.45 0.88
N ALA A 291 16.38 15.19 0.52
CA ALA A 291 15.55 16.01 1.41
C ALA A 291 14.09 15.92 1.00
#